data_AF-A0A7C1PFC6-F1
#
_entry.id   AF-A0A7C1PFC6-F1
#
_cell.length_a   1.000
_cell.length_b   1.000
_cell.length_c   1.000
_cell.angle_alpha   90.00
_cell.angle_beta   90.00
_cell.angle_gamma   90.00
#
_symmetry.space_group_name_H-M   'P 1'
#
loop_
_entity.id
_entity.type
_entity.pdbx_description
1 polymer ?
#
loop_
_entity_poly.entity_id
_entity_poly.type
_entity_poly.pdbx_seq_one_letter_code
_entity_poly.pdbx_strand_id
1 'polypeptide(L)' 'MSRKVYIETVGCQMNVLDSEVVIGTLRRQGYTLADSPAQADVILFNT' A
#
# COMPACT_ATOMS: atom_id res chain seq x y z
N MET A 1 11.58 11.72 -7.74
CA MET A 1 10.68 11.65 -6.58
C MET A 1 9.98 10.30 -6.60
N SER A 2 10.12 9.48 -5.57
CA SER A 2 9.32 8.25 -5.42
C SER A 2 7.93 8.64 -4.93
N ARG A 3 6.86 8.13 -5.58
CA ARG A 3 5.49 8.34 -5.10
C ARG A 3 5.25 7.51 -3.84
N LYS A 4 4.60 8.10 -2.85
CA LYS A 4 4.24 7.46 -1.59
C LYS A 4 2.84 6.87 -1.63
N VAL A 5 2.69 5.63 -1.19
CA VAL A 5 1.41 4.92 -1.10
C VAL A 5 1.10 4.54 0.35
N TYR A 6 -0.12 4.81 0.80
CA TYR A 6 -0.66 4.30 2.06
C TYR A 6 -1.65 3.19 1.75
N ILE A 7 -1.52 2.04 2.41
CA ILE A 7 -2.45 0.92 2.30
C ILE A 7 -3.12 0.70 3.64
N GLU A 8 -4.45 0.81 3.66
CA GLU A 8 -5.28 0.37 4.77
C GLU A 8 -5.87 -1.00 4.41
N THR A 9 -5.69 -1.99 5.27
CA THR A 9 -6.23 -3.34 5.05
C THR A 9 -7.25 -3.65 6.12
N VAL A 10 -8.48 -3.90 5.70
CA VAL A 10 -9.58 -4.35 6.54
C VAL A 10 -9.98 -5.73 6.07
N GLY A 11 -10.35 -6.64 6.97
CA GLY A 11 -10.79 -7.99 6.60
C GLY A 11 -9.96 -9.09 7.24
N CYS A 12 -9.74 -10.16 6.49
CA CYS A 12 -9.13 -11.39 7.00
C CYS A 12 -7.67 -11.55 6.53
N GLN A 13 -7.08 -12.72 6.81
CA GLN A 13 -5.71 -13.04 6.43
C GLN A 13 -5.47 -13.02 4.91
N MET A 14 -6.51 -13.28 4.10
CA MET A 14 -6.40 -13.16 2.64
C MET A 14 -6.14 -11.72 2.20
N ASN A 15 -6.82 -10.74 2.80
CA ASN A 15 -6.60 -9.33 2.48
C ASN A 15 -5.19 -8.88 2.87
N VAL A 16 -4.66 -9.38 4.00
CA VAL A 16 -3.28 -9.08 4.41
C VAL A 16 -2.29 -9.63 3.38
N LEU A 17 -2.47 -10.89 2.95
CA LEU A 17 -1.63 -11.51 1.92
C LEU A 17 -1.70 -10.73 0.59
N ASP A 18 -2.90 -10.38 0.14
CA ASP A 18 -3.10 -9.61 -1.09
C ASP A 18 -2.41 -8.23 -1.00
N SER A 19 -2.53 -7.56 0.15
CA SER A 19 -1.85 -6.30 0.42
C SER A 19 -0.32 -6.44 0.35
N GLU A 20 0.27 -7.51 0.89
CA GLU A 20 1.72 -7.77 0.79
C GLU A 20 2.17 -7.96 -0.67
N VAL A 21 1.40 -8.70 -1.47
CA VAL A 21 1.67 -8.91 -2.90
C VAL A 21 1.59 -7.59 -3.68
N VAL A 22 0.59 -6.77 -3.39
CA VAL A 22 0.42 -5.43 -3.98
C VAL A 22 1.59 -4.52 -3.59
N ILE A 23 1.98 -4.48 -2.32
CA ILE A 23 3.14 -3.70 -1.84
C ILE A 23 4.42 -4.12 -2.57
N GLY A 24 4.66 -5.42 -2.71
CA GLY A 24 5.82 -5.94 -3.44
C GLY A 24 5.87 -5.45 -4.89
N THR A 25 4.71 -5.40 -5.55
CA THR A 25 4.58 -4.90 -6.93
C THR A 25 4.81 -3.40 -7.02
N LEU A 26 4.22 -2.61 -6.13
CA LEU A 26 4.37 -1.16 -6.07
C LEU A 26 5.83 -0.76 -5.80
N ARG A 27 6.52 -1.48 -4.90
CA ARG A 27 7.96 -1.29 -4.65
C ARG A 27 8.80 -1.49 -5.91
N ARG A 28 8.52 -2.53 -6.71
CA ARG A 28 9.21 -2.77 -7.99
C ARG A 28 8.95 -1.66 -9.01
N GLN A 29 7.82 -0.97 -8.92
CA GLN A 29 7.48 0.20 -9.74
C GLN A 29 8.03 1.52 -9.18
N GLY A 30 8.80 1.48 -8.08
CA GLY A 30 9.45 2.66 -7.50
C GLY A 30 8.59 3.45 -6.51
N TYR A 31 7.47 2.89 -6.05
CA TYR A 31 6.71 3.47 -4.94
C TYR A 31 7.37 3.17 -3.59
N THR A 32 7.13 4.06 -2.63
CA THR A 32 7.51 3.90 -1.23
C THR A 32 6.26 3.89 -0.35
N LEU A 33 6.33 3.25 0.82
CA LEU A 33 5.21 3.29 1.76
C LEU A 33 5.17 4.64 2.47
N ALA A 34 3.97 5.18 2.62
CA ALA A 34 3.70 6.33 3.48
C ALA A 34 3.40 5.85 4.91
N ASP A 35 3.90 6.57 5.90
CA ASP A 35 3.64 6.27 7.33
C ASP A 35 2.23 6.71 7.76
N SER A 36 1.58 7.57 6.97
CA SER A 36 0.21 8.04 7.22
C SER A 36 -0.48 8.45 5.92
N PRO A 37 -1.83 8.47 5.89
CA PRO A 37 -2.59 8.90 4.71
C PRO A 37 -2.25 10.34 4.26
N ALA A 38 -1.94 11.23 5.21
CA ALA A 38 -1.63 12.64 4.93
C ALA A 38 -0.31 12.83 4.17
N GLN A 39 0.57 11.83 4.17
CA GLN A 39 1.86 11.86 3.47
C GLN A 39 1.85 11.07 2.15
N ALA A 40 0.70 10.50 1.78
CA ALA A 40 0.57 9.63 0.63
C ALA A 40 0.11 10.41 -0.60
N ASP A 41 0.70 10.08 -1.76
CA ASP A 41 0.21 10.52 -3.07
C ASP A 41 -0.98 9.64 -3.52
N VAL A 42 -1.05 8.41 -3.00
CA VAL A 42 -2.08 7.41 -3.31
C VAL A 42 -2.50 6.70 -2.02
N ILE A 43 -3.81 6.55 -1.82
CA ILE A 43 -4.38 5.75 -0.73
C ILE A 43 -5.09 4.55 -1.36
N LEU A 44 -4.79 3.35 -0.85
CA LEU A 44 -5.43 2.11 -1.29
C LEU A 44 -6.08 1.43 -0.08
N PHE A 45 -7.38 1.16 -0.18
CA PHE A 45 -8.14 0.39 0.80
C PHE A 45 -8.37 -1.01 0.23
N ASN A 46 -7.97 -2.02 0.99
CA ASN A 46 -8.24 -3.43 0.68
C ASN A 46 -9.23 -4.00 1.71
N THR A 47 -10.31 -4.64 1.26
CA THR A 47 -11.42 -5.17 2.09
C THR A 47 -11.77 -6.60 1.78
#